data_AF-A0A1Z4BQD7-F1
#
_entry.id   AF-A0A1Z4BQD7-F1
#
_cell.length_a   1.000
_cell.length_b   1.000
_cell.length_c   1.000
_cell.angle_alpha   90.00
_cell.angle_beta   90.00
_cell.angle_gamma   90.00
#
_symmetry.space_group_name_H-M   'P 1'
#
loop_
_entity.id
_entity.type
_entity.pdbx_description
1 polymer ?
#
loop_
_entity_poly.entity_id
_entity_poly.type
_entity_poly.pdbx_seq_one_letter_code
_entity_poly.pdbx_strand_id
1 'polypeptide(L)'
;MNIITNTAELSCNQGTTKSKLVVSSQDFVTIEDKPIATEGDKQANVNIMPFGQCKLKPTSSGYLPCMPAPTKWEQTAAKDTINDLKILTEKSTCQCAVGGKISVTHKGHNEQHEIE
;
A
#
# COMPACT_ATOMS: atom_id res chain seq x y z
N MET A 1 15.06 8.73 -1.36
CA MET A 1 14.05 7.64 -1.22
C MET A 1 12.67 8.22 -1.56
N ASN A 2 11.86 7.60 -2.43
CA ASN A 2 10.56 8.20 -2.80
C ASN A 2 9.46 7.78 -1.81
N ILE A 3 9.02 8.72 -0.98
CA ILE A 3 7.87 8.58 -0.07
C ILE A 3 6.59 8.38 -0.89
N ILE A 4 5.61 7.65 -0.35
CA ILE A 4 4.30 7.52 -0.96
C ILE A 4 3.25 8.27 -0.14
N THR A 5 2.21 8.73 -0.82
CA THR A 5 1.13 9.51 -0.21
C THR A 5 -0.22 8.81 -0.37
N ASN A 6 -1.25 9.40 0.22
CA ASN A 6 -2.63 9.06 -0.05
C ASN A 6 -2.88 8.98 -1.56
N THR A 7 -3.70 8.02 -1.99
CA THR A 7 -3.96 7.68 -3.40
C THR A 7 -2.81 7.01 -4.16
N ALA A 8 -1.69 6.66 -3.51
CA ALA A 8 -0.66 5.80 -4.08
C ALA A 8 -1.28 4.53 -4.68
N GLU A 9 -0.79 4.11 -5.84
CA GLU A 9 -1.31 2.96 -6.56
C GLU A 9 -0.60 1.68 -6.09
N LEU A 10 -1.38 0.71 -5.63
CA LEU A 10 -0.93 -0.57 -5.15
C LEU A 10 -1.29 -1.68 -6.15
N SER A 11 -0.48 -2.73 -6.19
CA SER A 11 -0.76 -3.96 -6.93
C SER A 11 -0.47 -5.18 -6.07
N CYS A 12 -1.39 -6.15 -6.09
CA CYS A 12 -1.14 -7.49 -5.55
C CYS A 12 -0.72 -8.41 -6.69
N ASN A 13 0.39 -9.15 -6.53
CA ASN A 13 0.85 -10.09 -7.57
C ASN A 13 -0.13 -11.25 -7.87
N GLN A 14 -1.10 -11.48 -6.99
CA GLN A 14 -2.18 -12.47 -7.17
C GLN A 14 -3.52 -11.83 -7.55
N GLY A 15 -3.61 -10.50 -7.54
CA GLY A 15 -4.78 -9.75 -7.97
C GLY A 15 -4.85 -9.61 -9.49
N THR A 16 -6.01 -9.21 -10.01
CA THR A 16 -6.20 -8.89 -11.43
C THR A 16 -6.28 -7.40 -11.71
N THR A 17 -6.51 -6.58 -10.70
CA THR A 17 -6.54 -5.11 -10.83
C THR A 17 -5.65 -4.44 -9.80
N LYS A 18 -5.30 -3.18 -10.05
CA LYS A 18 -4.64 -2.31 -9.08
C LYS A 18 -5.68 -1.70 -8.14
N SER A 19 -5.22 -1.18 -7.01
CA SER A 19 -6.05 -0.44 -6.06
C SER A 19 -5.31 0.79 -5.54
N LYS A 20 -6.01 1.69 -4.83
CA LYS A 20 -5.42 2.88 -4.24
C LYS A 20 -5.24 2.69 -2.74
N LEU A 21 -4.13 3.19 -2.21
CA LEU A 21 -3.91 3.35 -0.78
C LEU A 21 -4.76 4.51 -0.26
N VAL A 22 -5.40 4.32 0.88
CA VAL A 22 -6.00 5.40 1.67
C VAL A 22 -5.18 5.57 2.94
N VAL A 23 -4.70 6.78 3.19
CA VAL A 23 -3.97 7.11 4.42
C VAL A 23 -4.96 7.52 5.50
N SER A 24 -4.86 6.88 6.66
CA SER A 24 -5.69 7.16 7.85
C SER A 24 -4.86 7.25 9.13
N SER A 25 -3.56 6.99 9.07
CA SER A 25 -2.65 7.06 10.22
C SER A 25 -2.39 8.49 10.70
N GLN A 26 -2.57 9.48 9.82
CA GLN A 26 -2.35 10.90 10.06
C GLN A 26 -2.92 11.73 8.88
N ASP A 27 -3.13 13.04 9.07
CA ASP A 27 -3.66 13.96 8.06
C ASP A 27 -2.92 15.31 7.97
N PHE A 28 -1.81 15.49 8.69
CA PHE A 28 -1.13 16.78 8.87
C PHE A 28 0.24 16.89 8.19
N VAL A 29 0.92 15.78 7.88
CA VAL A 29 2.16 15.78 7.09
C VAL A 29 1.85 15.36 5.66
N THR A 30 2.04 16.29 4.73
CA THR A 30 1.58 16.13 3.34
C THR A 30 2.66 16.40 2.31
N ILE A 31 2.53 15.79 1.14
CA ILE A 31 3.21 16.18 -0.11
C ILE A 31 2.10 16.44 -1.14
N GLU A 32 2.11 17.60 -1.81
CA GLU A 32 1.03 18.03 -2.72
C GLU A 32 -0.38 17.90 -2.09
N ASP A 33 -0.55 18.37 -0.84
CA ASP A 33 -1.80 18.28 -0.06
C ASP A 33 -2.31 16.83 0.17
N LYS A 34 -1.47 15.82 -0.05
CA LYS A 34 -1.80 14.42 0.20
C LYS A 34 -1.02 13.90 1.42
N PRO A 35 -1.71 13.35 2.43
CA PRO A 35 -1.05 12.79 3.61
C PRO A 35 -0.02 11.71 3.24
N ILE A 36 1.16 11.77 3.84
CA ILE A 36 2.20 10.74 3.73
C ILE A 36 1.72 9.45 4.41
N ALA A 37 1.94 8.32 3.75
CA ALA A 37 1.59 7.01 4.30
C ALA A 37 2.63 6.48 5.30
N THR A 38 2.16 5.75 6.30
CA THR A 38 2.99 5.08 7.31
C THR A 38 2.67 3.59 7.39
N GLU A 39 3.49 2.83 8.12
CA GLU A 39 3.24 1.39 8.36
C GLU A 39 1.95 1.11 9.18
N GLY A 40 1.29 2.15 9.68
CA GLY A 40 -0.06 2.09 10.23
C GLY A 40 -1.13 1.82 9.17
N ASP A 41 -0.94 2.28 7.93
CA ASP A 41 -1.93 2.22 6.84
C ASP A 41 -1.99 0.82 6.20
N LYS A 42 -2.49 -0.17 6.94
CA LYS A 42 -2.55 -1.58 6.52
C LYS A 42 -3.88 -2.28 6.78
N GLN A 43 -4.93 -1.56 7.18
CA GLN A 43 -6.22 -2.16 7.44
C GLN A 43 -6.92 -2.55 6.13
N ALA A 44 -7.37 -3.80 6.05
CA ALA A 44 -8.12 -4.33 4.92
C ALA A 44 -9.42 -3.54 4.71
N ASN A 45 -9.74 -3.20 3.46
CA ASN A 45 -10.92 -2.43 3.06
C ASN A 45 -11.03 -1.03 3.69
N VAL A 46 -9.97 -0.55 4.34
CA VAL A 46 -9.86 0.82 4.85
C VAL A 46 -8.67 1.51 4.21
N ASN A 47 -7.46 0.97 4.40
CA ASN A 47 -6.25 1.50 3.76
C ASN A 47 -5.97 0.81 2.43
N ILE A 48 -6.17 -0.51 2.38
CA ILE A 48 -5.87 -1.33 1.21
C ILE A 48 -7.18 -1.89 0.67
N MET A 49 -7.55 -1.44 -0.53
CA MET A 49 -8.78 -1.85 -1.23
C MET A 49 -8.57 -3.14 -2.04
N PRO A 50 -9.66 -3.87 -2.37
CA PRO A 50 -9.58 -5.10 -3.17
C PRO A 50 -8.89 -4.96 -4.53
N PHE A 51 -8.25 -6.04 -4.96
CA PHE A 51 -7.45 -6.11 -6.20
C PHE A 51 -8.16 -6.92 -7.32
N GLY A 52 -9.47 -6.77 -7.44
CA GLY A 52 -10.27 -7.52 -8.41
C GLY A 52 -10.45 -8.98 -7.99
N GLN A 53 -9.95 -9.92 -8.79
CA GLN A 53 -10.02 -11.36 -8.55
C GLN A 53 -8.69 -11.93 -8.06
N CYS A 54 -8.71 -12.97 -7.21
CA CYS A 54 -7.51 -13.56 -6.61
C CYS A 54 -7.15 -14.90 -7.26
N LYS A 55 -5.99 -14.98 -7.93
CA LYS A 55 -5.48 -16.21 -8.56
C LYS A 55 -5.27 -17.37 -7.57
N LEU A 56 -5.10 -17.07 -6.28
CA LEU A 56 -4.98 -18.06 -5.20
C LEU A 56 -6.32 -18.55 -4.65
N LYS A 57 -7.45 -18.05 -5.14
CA LYS A 57 -8.79 -18.49 -4.72
C LYS A 57 -9.61 -18.97 -5.93
N PRO A 58 -9.21 -20.06 -6.59
CA PRO A 58 -9.93 -20.59 -7.75
C PRO A 58 -11.33 -21.11 -7.35
N THR A 59 -12.22 -21.08 -8.32
CA THR A 59 -13.58 -21.65 -8.27
C THR A 59 -13.83 -22.39 -9.59
N SER A 60 -14.97 -23.08 -9.71
CA SER A 60 -15.35 -23.77 -10.95
C SER A 60 -15.54 -22.84 -12.17
N SER A 61 -15.75 -21.53 -11.96
CA SER A 61 -16.06 -20.56 -13.02
C SER A 61 -15.10 -19.35 -13.04
N GLY A 62 -13.95 -19.46 -12.38
CA GLY A 62 -12.96 -18.38 -12.31
C GLY A 62 -12.35 -18.26 -10.93
N TYR A 63 -12.33 -17.07 -10.36
CA TYR A 63 -11.67 -16.78 -9.07
C TYR A 63 -12.56 -15.94 -8.16
N LEU A 64 -12.47 -16.18 -6.85
CA LEU A 64 -13.10 -15.33 -5.84
C LEU A 64 -12.44 -13.93 -5.81
N PRO A 65 -13.13 -12.92 -5.25
CA PRO A 65 -12.57 -11.60 -5.08
C PRO A 65 -11.25 -11.59 -4.28
N CYS A 66 -10.32 -10.74 -4.68
CA CYS A 66 -9.06 -10.50 -3.98
C CYS A 66 -9.27 -9.53 -2.82
N MET A 67 -9.95 -10.03 -1.79
CA MET A 67 -10.06 -9.36 -0.49
C MET A 67 -8.68 -9.36 0.20
N PRO A 68 -8.11 -8.18 0.50
CA PRO A 68 -6.78 -8.11 1.09
C PRO A 68 -6.82 -8.60 2.53
N ALA A 69 -5.76 -9.30 2.94
CA ALA A 69 -5.50 -9.66 4.33
C ALA A 69 -4.06 -9.25 4.69
N PRO A 70 -3.77 -7.94 4.75
CA PRO A 70 -2.42 -7.41 4.92
C PRO A 70 -1.87 -7.80 6.30
N THR A 71 -0.58 -8.13 6.39
CA THR A 71 0.05 -8.51 7.67
C THR A 71 0.95 -7.39 8.20
N LYS A 72 2.03 -7.09 7.49
CA LYS A 72 3.03 -6.09 7.88
C LYS A 72 3.65 -5.45 6.64
N TRP A 73 3.93 -4.15 6.75
CA TRP A 73 4.75 -3.44 5.78
C TRP A 73 6.24 -3.75 6.02
N GLU A 74 6.92 -4.11 4.94
CA GLU A 74 8.35 -4.38 4.88
C GLU A 74 9.03 -3.31 4.00
N GLN A 75 10.34 -3.15 4.15
CA GLN A 75 11.12 -2.16 3.38
C GLN A 75 10.55 -0.73 3.55
N THR A 76 10.17 -0.38 4.78
CA THR A 76 9.79 0.97 5.19
C THR A 76 11.03 1.87 5.34
N ALA A 77 10.82 3.16 5.57
CA ALA A 77 11.91 4.09 5.88
C ALA A 77 12.77 3.57 7.04
N ALA A 78 14.09 3.77 6.94
CA ALA A 78 15.02 3.22 7.93
C ALA A 78 14.90 3.92 9.29
N LYS A 79 14.72 5.25 9.27
CA LYS A 79 14.72 6.11 10.47
C LYS A 79 13.52 7.06 10.54
N ASP A 80 13.03 7.51 9.38
CA ASP A 80 11.96 8.53 9.36
C ASP A 80 10.62 7.94 9.78
N THR A 81 9.97 8.64 10.71
CA THR A 81 8.70 8.25 11.30
C THR A 81 7.75 9.44 11.38
N ILE A 82 6.45 9.15 11.41
CA ILE A 82 5.40 10.09 11.78
C ILE A 82 4.60 9.41 12.88
N ASN A 83 4.46 10.04 14.05
CA ASN A 83 3.83 9.43 15.24
C ASN A 83 4.43 8.06 15.58
N ASP A 84 5.76 7.93 15.56
CA ASP A 84 6.52 6.69 15.77
C ASP A 84 6.24 5.55 14.76
N LEU A 85 5.48 5.82 13.69
CA LEU A 85 5.21 4.87 12.61
C LEU A 85 6.15 5.14 11.44
N LYS A 86 6.83 4.11 10.95
CA LYS A 86 7.76 4.25 9.83
C LYS A 86 7.05 4.66 8.55
N ILE A 87 7.64 5.60 7.82
CA ILE A 87 7.10 6.09 6.54
C ILE A 87 7.18 4.99 5.47
N LEU A 88 6.15 4.90 4.62
CA LEU A 88 6.13 4.01 3.45
C LEU A 88 6.75 4.69 2.23
N THR A 89 7.36 3.88 1.38
CA THR A 89 8.09 4.34 0.19
C THR A 89 7.78 3.45 -1.00
N GLU A 90 8.21 3.81 -2.20
CA GLU A 90 7.97 3.00 -3.41
C GLU A 90 8.55 1.58 -3.32
N LYS A 91 9.55 1.37 -2.46
CA LYS A 91 10.13 0.05 -2.20
C LYS A 91 9.33 -0.76 -1.18
N SER A 92 8.41 -0.15 -0.45
CA SER A 92 7.66 -0.81 0.60
C SER A 92 6.72 -1.86 0.01
N THR A 93 6.68 -3.03 0.65
CA THR A 93 5.81 -4.13 0.27
C THR A 93 5.03 -4.63 1.47
N CYS A 94 3.86 -5.21 1.25
CA CYS A 94 3.06 -5.81 2.32
C CYS A 94 2.69 -7.24 1.95
N GLN A 95 2.97 -8.18 2.85
CA GLN A 95 2.54 -9.56 2.67
C GLN A 95 1.03 -9.65 2.92
N CYS A 96 0.34 -10.45 2.11
CA CYS A 96 -1.07 -10.80 2.29
C CYS A 96 -1.14 -12.22 2.86
N ALA A 97 -1.89 -12.42 3.95
CA ALA A 97 -2.05 -13.73 4.59
C ALA A 97 -2.68 -14.79 3.68
N VAL A 98 -3.32 -14.38 2.57
CA VAL A 98 -3.79 -15.30 1.51
C VAL A 98 -2.61 -15.93 0.72
N GLY A 99 -1.42 -15.33 0.75
CA GLY A 99 -0.21 -15.79 0.05
C GLY A 99 0.28 -14.85 -1.06
N GLY A 100 -0.37 -13.70 -1.25
CA GLY A 100 0.07 -12.67 -2.21
C GLY A 100 1.03 -11.65 -1.59
N LYS A 101 1.69 -10.86 -2.45
CA LYS A 101 2.49 -9.70 -2.07
C LYS A 101 1.92 -8.45 -2.72
N ILE A 102 1.68 -7.44 -1.90
CA ILE A 102 1.23 -6.11 -2.30
C ILE A 102 2.46 -5.21 -2.45
N SER A 103 2.55 -4.47 -3.55
CA SER A 103 3.66 -3.57 -3.86
C SER A 103 3.14 -2.24 -4.37
N VAL A 104 3.91 -1.18 -4.12
CA VAL A 104 3.64 0.14 -4.68
C VAL A 104 4.01 0.13 -6.17
N THR A 105 3.13 0.70 -6.99
CA THR A 105 3.34 0.88 -8.43
C THR A 105 3.33 2.34 -8.86
N HIS A 106 2.79 3.23 -8.03
CA HIS A 106 2.87 4.69 -8.20
C HIS A 106 2.81 5.38 -6.83
N LYS A 107 3.69 6.35 -6.56
CA LYS A 107 3.80 7.04 -5.25
C LYS A 107 2.63 7.96 -4.87
N GLY A 108 1.74 8.28 -5.79
CA GLY A 108 0.53 9.07 -5.53
C GLY A 108 0.66 10.59 -5.66
N HIS A 109 1.86 11.08 -5.98
CA HIS A 109 2.16 12.50 -6.22
C HIS A 109 3.19 12.64 -7.37
N ASN A 110 3.40 13.84 -7.90
CA ASN A 110 4.26 14.08 -9.05
C ASN A 110 5.70 14.46 -8.65
N GLU A 111 5.86 15.26 -7.59
CA GLU A 111 7.16 15.75 -7.10
C GLU A 111 8.20 14.64 -6.88
N GLN A 112 9.43 14.87 -7.33
CA GLN A 112 10.58 14.02 -7.02
C GLN A 112 11.27 14.56 -5.77
N HIS A 113 11.12 13.86 -4.63
CA HIS A 113 11.89 14.16 -3.43
C HIS A 113 13.11 13.22 -3.38
N GLU A 114 14.27 13.75 -3.74
CA GLU A 114 15.55 13.12 -3.43
C GLU A 114 15.81 13.28 -1.92
N ILE A 115 15.35 12.30 -1.14
CA ILE A 115 15.81 12.16 0.25
C ILE A 115 17.19 11.52 0.21
N GLU A 116 18.22 12.28 0.59
CA GLU A 116 19.60 11.82 0.85
C GLU A 116 19.66 10.73 1.93
#